data_AF-A0A1H2RCI6-F1
#
_entry.id   AF-A0A1H2RCI6-F1
#
_cell.length_a   1.000
_cell.length_b   1.000
_cell.length_c   1.000
_cell.angle_alpha   90.00
_cell.angle_beta   90.00
_cell.angle_gamma   90.00
#
_symmetry.space_group_name_H-M   'P 1'
#
loop_
_entity.id
_entity.type
_entity.pdbx_description
1 polymer ?
#
loop_
_entity_poly.entity_id
_entity_poly.type
_entity_poly.pdbx_seq_one_letter_code
_entity_poly.pdbx_strand_id
1 'polypeptide(L)'
;MARARSPNRDKAFEIWKEHDGEITNRKIAEMVAEKEKTISAWKSRDKWNVVLQSDECSTTKRKRGAPKGNQNAKGHGVPKRNRNAVGNRGGRPASGNQNARKHGLFAKYVPLEVLEIMDALNQEDPRLN
;
A
#
# COMPACT_ATOMS: atom_id res chain seq x y z
N MET A 1 20.88 -12.12 -4.82
CA MET A 1 21.94 -11.21 -4.33
C MET A 1 21.67 -9.80 -4.86
N ALA A 2 21.88 -8.76 -4.05
CA ALA A 2 21.80 -7.38 -4.52
C ALA A 2 22.97 -7.12 -5.48
N ARG A 3 22.73 -6.36 -6.56
CA ARG A 3 23.81 -5.98 -7.50
C ARG A 3 24.72 -4.95 -6.83
N ALA A 4 26.03 -5.07 -7.07
CA ALA A 4 27.00 -4.06 -6.66
C ALA A 4 26.68 -2.70 -7.31
N ARG A 5 26.97 -1.62 -6.58
CA ARG A 5 26.81 -0.25 -7.08
C ARG A 5 27.86 0.02 -8.16
N SER A 6 27.48 0.70 -9.24
CA SER A 6 28.41 1.04 -10.32
C SER A 6 29.32 2.20 -9.89
N PRO A 7 30.65 2.12 -10.12
CA PRO A 7 31.57 3.22 -9.80
C PRO A 7 31.22 4.54 -10.51
N ASN A 8 30.65 4.43 -11.71
CA ASN A 8 30.19 5.58 -12.50
C ASN A 8 29.05 6.35 -11.82
N ARG A 9 28.26 5.71 -10.96
CA ARG A 9 27.18 6.36 -10.22
C ARG A 9 27.72 7.37 -9.20
N ASP A 10 28.83 7.03 -8.56
CA ASP A 10 29.42 7.87 -7.52
C ASP A 10 30.17 9.05 -8.16
N LYS A 11 30.90 8.83 -9.25
CA LYS A 11 31.48 9.92 -10.07
C LYS A 11 30.42 10.89 -10.59
N ALA A 12 29.30 10.37 -11.08
CA ALA A 12 28.19 11.20 -11.55
C ALA A 12 27.57 12.04 -10.41
N PHE A 13 27.61 11.54 -9.18
CA PHE A 13 27.12 12.25 -8.00
C PHE A 13 28.06 13.40 -7.59
N GLU A 14 29.37 13.15 -7.60
CA GLU A 14 30.40 14.16 -7.31
C GLU A 14 30.27 15.35 -8.26
N ILE A 15 30.24 15.09 -9.57
CA ILE A 15 30.04 16.12 -10.60
C ILE A 15 28.74 16.89 -10.36
N TRP A 16 27.64 16.18 -10.06
CA TRP A 16 26.36 16.84 -9.81
C TRP A 16 26.42 17.78 -8.60
N LYS A 17 27.17 17.40 -7.55
CA LYS A 17 27.38 18.19 -6.34
C LYS A 17 28.32 19.39 -6.57
N GLU A 18 29.38 19.22 -7.37
CA GLU A 18 30.31 20.30 -7.73
C GLU A 18 29.62 21.44 -8.51
N HIS A 19 28.58 21.10 -9.27
CA HIS A 19 27.81 22.06 -10.06
C HIS A 19 26.51 22.52 -9.37
N ASP A 20 26.39 22.35 -8.03
CA ASP A 20 25.20 22.71 -7.23
C ASP A 20 23.86 22.22 -7.80
N GLY A 21 23.91 21.14 -8.56
CA GLY A 21 22.76 20.54 -9.23
C GLY A 21 22.21 21.28 -10.45
N GLU A 22 22.84 22.36 -10.91
CA GLU A 22 22.47 23.12 -12.12
C GLU A 22 22.94 22.44 -13.43
N ILE A 23 23.79 21.42 -13.33
CA ILE A 23 24.27 20.69 -14.50
C ILE A 23 23.19 19.79 -15.14
N THR A 24 23.16 19.80 -16.47
CA THR A 24 22.27 18.94 -17.26
C THR A 24 22.69 17.47 -17.18
N ASN A 25 21.71 16.56 -17.16
CA ASN A 25 21.96 15.11 -17.13
C ASN A 25 22.76 14.65 -18.37
N ARG A 26 22.55 15.30 -19.52
CA ARG A 26 23.30 15.04 -20.75
C ARG A 26 24.79 15.33 -20.59
N LYS A 27 25.17 16.42 -19.91
CA LYS A 27 26.58 16.75 -19.70
C LYS A 27 27.27 15.78 -18.73
N ILE A 28 26.59 15.38 -17.66
CA ILE A 28 27.08 14.33 -16.75
C ILE A 28 27.26 13.00 -17.50
N ALA A 29 26.29 12.64 -18.34
CA ALA A 29 26.32 11.43 -19.16
C ALA A 29 27.53 11.42 -20.12
N GLU A 30 27.83 12.54 -20.77
CA GLU A 30 29.02 12.69 -21.62
C GLU A 30 30.33 12.48 -20.84
N MET A 31 30.45 13.06 -19.63
CA MET A 31 31.67 12.96 -18.81
C MET A 31 31.89 11.55 -18.23
N VAL A 32 30.81 10.86 -17.87
CA VAL A 32 30.86 9.53 -17.23
C VAL A 32 30.70 8.39 -18.25
N ALA A 33 30.57 8.72 -19.54
CA ALA A 33 30.33 7.79 -20.64
C ALA A 33 29.12 6.85 -20.40
N GLU A 34 28.04 7.41 -19.87
CA GLU A 34 26.79 6.70 -19.59
C GLU A 34 25.61 7.31 -20.33
N LYS A 35 24.47 6.62 -20.33
CA LYS A 35 23.25 7.14 -20.94
C LYS A 35 22.60 8.17 -20.03
N GLU A 36 22.04 9.23 -20.61
CA GLU A 36 21.28 10.26 -19.87
C GLU A 36 20.15 9.66 -19.02
N LYS A 37 19.45 8.65 -19.56
CA LYS A 37 18.38 7.92 -18.83
C LYS A 37 18.91 7.23 -17.57
N THR A 38 20.15 6.74 -17.59
CA THR A 38 20.80 6.10 -16.44
C THR A 38 21.04 7.14 -15.33
N ILE A 39 21.57 8.32 -15.67
CA ILE A 39 21.78 9.42 -14.73
C ILE A 39 20.46 9.86 -14.09
N SER A 40 19.39 10.02 -14.88
CA SER A 40 18.05 10.36 -14.38
C SER A 40 17.52 9.31 -13.39
N ALA A 41 17.68 8.02 -13.71
CA ALA A 41 17.29 6.93 -12.81
C ALA A 41 18.10 6.94 -11.51
N TRP A 42 19.40 7.23 -11.56
CA TRP A 42 20.23 7.35 -10.35
C TRP A 42 19.81 8.54 -9.48
N LYS A 43 19.57 9.71 -10.07
CA LYS A 43 19.07 10.90 -9.36
C LYS A 43 17.77 10.63 -8.60
N SER A 44 16.82 9.92 -9.22
CA SER A 44 15.55 9.54 -8.57
C SER A 44 15.76 8.51 -7.48
N ARG A 45 16.56 7.47 -7.73
CA ARG A 45 16.74 6.34 -6.81
C ARG A 45 17.55 6.68 -5.56
N ASP A 46 18.53 7.58 -5.70
CA ASP A 46 19.33 8.11 -4.59
C ASP A 46 18.81 9.43 -4.03
N LYS A 47 17.73 9.97 -4.60
CA LYS A 47 17.12 11.23 -4.17
C LYS A 47 18.12 12.39 -4.16
N TRP A 48 18.95 12.52 -5.21
CA TRP A 48 19.94 13.60 -5.31
C TRP A 48 19.25 14.96 -5.29
N ASN A 49 18.15 15.09 -6.02
CA ASN A 49 17.30 16.27 -5.95
C ASN A 49 16.03 15.94 -5.18
N VAL A 50 16.01 16.27 -3.90
CA VAL A 50 14.81 16.25 -3.05
C VAL A 50 14.06 17.57 -3.25
N VAL A 51 13.64 17.89 -4.49
CA VAL A 51 12.44 18.71 -4.60
C VAL A 51 11.34 17.81 -4.06
N LEU A 52 11.00 18.05 -2.80
CA LEU A 52 9.95 17.38 -2.07
C LEU A 52 8.80 17.14 -3.05
N GLN A 53 8.48 15.87 -3.31
CA GLN A 53 7.12 15.55 -3.69
C GLN A 53 6.30 16.02 -2.50
N SER A 54 5.82 17.26 -2.54
CA SER A 54 4.92 17.79 -1.53
C SER A 54 3.75 16.82 -1.42
N ASP A 55 3.15 16.73 -0.24
CA ASP A 55 1.88 16.00 -0.07
C ASP A 55 0.76 16.54 -0.98
N GLU A 56 1.01 17.67 -1.64
CA GLU A 56 0.30 18.22 -2.80
C GLU A 56 0.69 17.48 -4.09
N CYS A 57 0.22 16.24 -4.20
CA CYS A 57 0.18 15.57 -5.49
C CYS A 57 -0.87 16.26 -6.39
N SER A 58 -0.48 16.74 -7.58
CA SER A 58 -1.42 17.27 -8.59
C SER A 58 -2.41 16.20 -9.09
N THR A 59 -2.16 14.94 -8.75
CA THR A 59 -3.09 13.85 -8.99
C THR A 59 -4.14 13.88 -7.89
N THR A 60 -5.41 14.14 -8.27
CA THR A 60 -6.55 14.13 -7.35
C THR A 60 -6.49 12.91 -6.42
N LYS A 61 -6.56 13.12 -5.10
CA LYS A 61 -6.75 12.07 -4.08
C LYS A 61 -8.14 11.43 -4.27
N ARG A 62 -8.33 10.67 -5.36
CA ARG A 62 -9.61 10.03 -5.68
C ARG A 62 -9.86 8.98 -4.62
N LYS A 63 -11.06 8.99 -4.03
CA LYS A 63 -11.53 7.87 -3.21
C LYS A 63 -11.41 6.61 -4.06
N ARG A 64 -10.71 5.60 -3.55
CA ARG A 64 -10.52 4.31 -4.21
C ARG A 64 -11.89 3.65 -4.37
N GLY A 65 -12.31 3.39 -5.61
CA GLY A 65 -13.59 2.74 -5.90
C GLY A 65 -14.20 3.19 -7.22
N ALA A 66 -15.21 2.44 -7.67
CA ALA A 66 -16.05 2.85 -8.78
C ALA A 66 -16.81 4.15 -8.43
N PRO A 67 -17.04 5.06 -9.40
CA PRO A 67 -17.89 6.23 -9.20
C PRO A 67 -19.30 5.84 -8.72
N LYS A 68 -19.94 6.69 -7.92
CA LYS A 68 -21.33 6.49 -7.49
C LYS A 68 -22.24 6.45 -8.74
N GLY A 69 -23.01 5.38 -8.89
CA GLY A 69 -23.86 5.15 -10.06
C GLY A 69 -23.19 4.38 -11.21
N ASN A 70 -21.94 3.91 -11.05
CA ASN A 70 -21.29 3.07 -12.05
C ASN A 70 -22.06 1.75 -12.26
N GLN A 71 -22.58 1.53 -13.47
CA GLN A 71 -23.28 0.29 -13.86
C GLN A 71 -22.36 -0.71 -14.58
N ASN A 72 -21.06 -0.50 -14.67
CA ASN A 72 -20.12 -1.40 -15.35
C ASN A 72 -20.02 -2.80 -14.71
N ALA A 73 -20.51 -2.99 -13.48
CA ALA A 73 -20.64 -4.31 -12.86
C ALA A 73 -22.02 -4.96 -13.11
N LYS A 74 -23.00 -4.21 -13.62
CA LYS A 74 -24.37 -4.67 -13.87
C LYS A 74 -24.33 -5.66 -15.04
N GLY A 75 -24.65 -6.93 -14.76
CA GLY A 75 -24.56 -8.01 -15.75
C GLY A 75 -23.21 -8.74 -15.78
N HIS A 76 -22.18 -8.20 -15.11
CA HIS A 76 -20.91 -8.89 -14.88
C HIS A 76 -21.00 -9.69 -13.58
N GLY A 77 -21.70 -10.81 -13.65
CA GLY A 77 -21.79 -11.80 -12.58
C GLY A 77 -20.96 -13.04 -12.88
N VAL A 78 -20.96 -13.98 -11.94
CA VAL A 78 -20.42 -15.32 -12.18
C VAL A 78 -21.11 -15.95 -13.42
N PRO A 79 -20.40 -16.70 -14.27
CA PRO A 79 -21.01 -17.34 -15.43
C PRO A 79 -22.26 -18.15 -15.05
N LYS A 80 -23.31 -18.09 -15.88
CA LYS A 80 -24.51 -18.91 -15.69
C LYS A 80 -24.08 -20.38 -15.56
N ARG A 81 -24.54 -21.06 -14.51
CA ARG A 81 -24.18 -22.46 -14.14
C ARG A 81 -22.76 -22.67 -13.59
N ASN A 82 -22.11 -21.66 -13.01
CA ASN A 82 -20.90 -21.92 -12.22
C ASN A 82 -21.19 -22.86 -11.04
N ARG A 83 -20.62 -24.07 -11.06
CA ARG A 83 -20.77 -25.10 -10.02
C ARG A 83 -19.80 -24.91 -8.84
N ASN A 84 -18.81 -24.03 -8.96
CA ASN A 84 -17.80 -23.80 -7.92
C ASN A 84 -18.35 -23.13 -6.65
N ALA A 85 -19.56 -22.55 -6.72
CA ALA A 85 -20.27 -22.00 -5.56
C ALA A 85 -21.35 -22.95 -5.02
N VAL A 86 -21.60 -24.10 -5.67
CA VAL A 86 -22.59 -25.07 -5.19
C VAL A 86 -22.10 -25.66 -3.88
N GLY A 87 -22.86 -25.45 -2.79
CA GLY A 87 -22.51 -25.88 -1.44
C GLY A 87 -21.73 -24.85 -0.60
N ASN A 88 -21.27 -23.74 -1.19
CA ASN A 88 -20.75 -22.63 -0.38
C ASN A 88 -21.93 -21.89 0.25
N ARG A 89 -21.88 -21.66 1.57
CA ARG A 89 -22.88 -20.92 2.35
C ARG A 89 -22.95 -19.42 2.01
N GLY A 90 -22.48 -19.01 0.83
CA GLY A 90 -22.26 -17.63 0.36
C GLY A 90 -22.96 -16.57 1.19
N GLY A 91 -22.18 -15.72 1.86
CA GLY A 91 -22.71 -14.75 2.83
C GLY A 91 -21.68 -14.38 3.89
N ARG A 92 -22.10 -13.56 4.85
CA ARG A 92 -21.28 -13.20 6.02
C ARG A 92 -20.86 -14.50 6.74
N PRO A 93 -19.60 -14.61 7.19
CA PRO A 93 -19.17 -15.79 7.95
C PRO A 93 -20.06 -15.99 9.18
N ALA A 94 -20.16 -17.23 9.67
CA ALA A 94 -21.03 -17.59 10.78
C ALA A 94 -20.87 -16.62 11.96
N SER A 95 -21.98 -16.30 12.63
CA SER A 95 -21.92 -15.50 13.85
C SER A 95 -20.97 -16.16 14.84
N GLY A 96 -20.06 -15.39 15.42
CA GLY A 96 -19.00 -15.91 16.29
C GLY A 96 -17.77 -16.48 15.58
N ASN A 97 -17.65 -16.41 14.25
CA ASN A 97 -16.39 -16.80 13.59
C ASN A 97 -15.22 -15.94 14.08
N GLN A 98 -14.08 -16.57 14.32
CA GLN A 98 -12.89 -15.92 14.84
C GLN A 98 -11.87 -15.57 13.73
N ASN A 99 -12.21 -15.80 12.46
CA ASN A 99 -11.29 -15.62 11.32
C ASN A 99 -10.79 -14.17 11.19
N ALA A 100 -11.53 -13.19 11.70
CA ALA A 100 -11.16 -11.77 11.69
C ALA A 100 -10.24 -11.36 12.87
N ARG A 101 -9.98 -12.24 13.85
CA ARG A 101 -9.08 -11.94 14.98
C ARG A 101 -7.63 -11.97 14.48
N LYS A 102 -7.00 -10.80 14.34
CA LYS A 102 -5.61 -10.68 13.88
C LYS A 102 -4.58 -10.99 14.99
N HIS A 103 -4.95 -10.76 16.24
CA HIS A 103 -4.09 -10.98 17.41
C HIS A 103 -4.92 -11.68 18.49
N GLY A 104 -4.87 -13.01 18.53
CA GLY A 104 -5.59 -13.86 19.49
C GLY A 104 -4.82 -14.12 20.78
N LEU A 105 -3.87 -13.25 21.15
CA LEU A 105 -2.82 -13.53 22.14
C LEU A 105 -3.35 -14.04 23.49
N PHE A 106 -4.52 -13.58 23.93
CA PHE A 106 -5.09 -13.98 25.22
C PHE A 106 -6.40 -14.76 25.10
N ALA A 107 -6.97 -14.92 23.91
CA ALA A 107 -8.29 -15.54 23.74
C ALA A 107 -8.37 -16.99 24.23
N LYS A 108 -7.24 -17.72 24.26
CA LYS A 108 -7.16 -19.09 24.78
C LYS A 108 -7.13 -19.16 26.31
N TYR A 109 -6.69 -18.09 26.97
CA TYR A 109 -6.42 -18.07 28.41
C TYR A 109 -7.46 -17.28 29.21
N VAL A 110 -8.37 -16.58 28.55
CA VAL A 110 -9.49 -15.89 29.22
C VAL A 110 -10.52 -16.95 29.63
N PRO A 111 -10.80 -17.11 30.94
CA PRO A 111 -11.84 -18.02 31.42
C PRO A 111 -13.22 -17.65 30.88
N LEU A 112 -14.09 -18.63 30.74
CA LEU A 112 -15.45 -18.43 30.21
C LEU A 112 -16.24 -17.39 31.03
N GLU A 113 -16.10 -17.44 32.35
CA GLU A 113 -16.73 -16.50 33.29
C GLU A 113 -16.36 -15.04 33.00
N VAL A 114 -15.11 -14.78 32.61
CA VAL A 114 -14.64 -13.43 32.29
C VAL A 114 -15.26 -12.94 30.97
N LEU A 115 -15.48 -13.84 30.00
CA LEU A 115 -16.18 -13.51 28.76
C LEU A 115 -17.66 -13.20 29.00
N GLU A 116 -18.33 -13.99 29.84
CA GLU A 116 -19.74 -13.80 30.19
C GLU A 116 -19.97 -12.44 30.88
N ILE A 117 -19.07 -12.07 31.80
CA ILE A 117 -19.11 -10.76 32.47
C ILE A 117 -18.89 -9.61 31.46
N MET A 118 -17.91 -9.75 30.55
CA MET A 118 -17.67 -8.74 29.52
C MET A 118 -18.86 -8.57 28.57
N ASP A 119 -19.53 -9.66 28.20
CA ASP A 119 -20.70 -9.62 27.34
C ASP A 119 -21.91 -8.98 28.05
N ALA A 120 -22.10 -9.28 29.34
CA ALA A 120 -23.15 -8.66 30.17
C ALA A 120 -22.94 -7.14 30.31
N LEU A 121 -21.71 -6.70 30.59
CA LEU A 121 -21.37 -5.27 30.69
C LEU A 121 -21.56 -4.50 29.38
N ASN A 122 -21.42 -5.17 28.23
CA ASN A 122 -21.64 -4.54 26.92
C ASN A 122 -23.14 -4.45 26.55
N GLN A 123 -24.01 -5.24 27.20
CA GLN A 123 -25.46 -5.22 26.95
C GLN A 123 -26.19 -4.23 27.86
N GLU A 124 -25.67 -3.95 29.06
CA GLU A 124 -26.17 -2.91 29.95
C GLU A 124 -25.63 -1.54 29.52
N ASP A 125 -26.30 -0.88 28.57
CA ASP A 125 -26.07 0.54 28.30
C ASP A 125 -26.56 1.34 29.53
N PRO A 126 -25.70 2.07 30.26
CA PRO A 126 -26.07 2.77 31.50
C PRO A 126 -27.01 3.98 31.28
N ARG A 127 -27.66 4.06 30.12
CA ARG A 127 -28.56 5.15 29.71
C ARG A 127 -30.04 4.76 29.67
N LEU A 128 -30.40 3.59 30.18
CA LEU A 128 -31.81 3.20 30.38
C LEU A 128 -32.10 3.03 31.87
N ASN A 129 -32.18 4.17 32.58
CA ASN A 129 -32.98 4.40 33.77
C ASN A 129 -33.30 5.90 33.85
#